data_AF-A0A3D8JZS4-F1
#
_entry.id   AF-A0A3D8JZS4-F1
#
_cell.length_a   1.000
_cell.length_b   1.000
_cell.length_c   1.000
_cell.angle_alpha   90.00
_cell.angle_beta   90.00
_cell.angle_gamma   90.00
#
_symmetry.space_group_name_H-M   'P 1'
#
loop_
_entity.id
_entity.type
_entity.pdbx_description
1 polymer ?
#
loop_
_entity_poly.entity_id
_entity_poly.type
_entity_poly.pdbx_seq_one_letter_code
_entity_poly.pdbx_strand_id
1 'polypeptide(L)'
;MDRSETLDSIREINLSYIMLAQRMLREDKAIGMFRLGLSSELADLLAGLSLAQSVKLASSDQLLCFFRFNDHAMLSALTQTAKNTDVAATHTAILLASQPAEQFA
;
A
#
# COMPACT_ATOMS: atom_id res chain seq x y z
N MET A 1 21.93 5.86 -12.18
CA MET A 1 20.79 4.94 -12.29
C MET A 1 20.24 5.13 -13.69
N ASP A 2 20.29 4.09 -14.50
CA ASP A 2 19.76 4.13 -15.86
C ASP A 2 18.22 4.22 -15.81
N ARG A 3 17.61 4.86 -16.81
CA ARG A 3 16.15 4.96 -16.90
C ARG A 3 15.51 3.59 -17.01
N SER A 4 16.16 2.64 -17.69
CA SER A 4 15.69 1.25 -17.78
C SER A 4 15.66 0.58 -16.40
N GLU A 5 16.74 0.69 -15.63
CA GLU A 5 16.83 0.14 -14.26
C GLU A 5 15.74 0.69 -13.35
N THR A 6 15.41 1.97 -13.49
CA THR A 6 14.35 2.62 -12.71
C THR A 6 12.97 2.05 -13.06
N LEU A 7 12.66 1.90 -14.35
CA LEU A 7 11.39 1.32 -14.80
C LEU A 7 11.26 -0.15 -14.38
N ASP A 8 12.35 -0.91 -14.45
CA ASP A 8 12.36 -2.31 -14.01
C ASP A 8 12.11 -2.42 -12.50
N SER A 9 12.71 -1.53 -11.71
CA SER A 9 12.46 -1.43 -10.26
C SER A 9 10.99 -1.09 -9.95
N ILE A 10 10.38 -0.17 -10.72
CA ILE A 10 8.95 0.18 -10.58
C ILE A 10 8.07 -1.05 -10.82
N ARG A 11 8.35 -1.81 -11.89
CA ARG A 11 7.58 -3.02 -12.22
C ARG A 11 7.72 -4.10 -11.17
N GLU A 12 8.91 -4.28 -10.60
CA GLU A 12 9.16 -5.23 -9.51
C GLU A 12 8.39 -4.84 -8.24
N ILE A 13 8.41 -3.56 -7.86
CA ILE A 13 7.65 -3.05 -6.72
C ILE A 13 6.14 -3.25 -6.94
N ASN A 14 5.64 -2.92 -8.13
CA ASN A 14 4.23 -3.10 -8.47
C ASN A 14 3.79 -4.56 -8.33
N LEU A 15 4.57 -5.50 -8.86
CA LEU A 15 4.26 -6.92 -8.76
C LEU A 15 4.28 -7.38 -7.30
N SER A 16 5.32 -6.99 -6.56
CA SER A 16 5.46 -7.32 -5.14
C SER A 16 4.29 -6.80 -4.31
N TYR A 17 3.84 -5.57 -4.58
CA TYR A 17 2.69 -4.97 -3.92
C TYR A 17 1.39 -5.73 -4.22
N ILE A 18 1.09 -6.02 -5.49
CA ILE A 18 -0.11 -6.78 -5.87
C ILE A 18 -0.12 -8.16 -5.19
N MET A 19 1.01 -8.87 -5.21
CA MET A 19 1.11 -10.20 -4.60
C MET A 19 0.89 -10.16 -3.08
N LEU A 20 1.47 -9.16 -2.39
CA LEU A 20 1.26 -8.95 -0.96
C LEU A 20 -0.22 -8.63 -0.67
N ALA A 21 -0.81 -7.71 -1.42
CA ALA A 21 -2.20 -7.31 -1.23
C ALA A 21 -3.15 -8.50 -1.40
N GLN A 22 -2.97 -9.29 -2.47
CA GLN A 22 -3.75 -10.51 -2.69
C GLN A 22 -3.59 -11.53 -1.56
N ARG A 23 -2.37 -11.70 -1.03
CA ARG A 23 -2.13 -12.59 0.11
C ARG A 23 -2.87 -12.11 1.36
N MET A 24 -2.74 -10.84 1.72
CA MET A 24 -3.42 -10.27 2.88
C MET A 24 -4.94 -10.39 2.79
N LEU A 25 -5.52 -10.11 1.61
CA LEU A 25 -6.96 -10.22 1.37
C LEU A 25 -7.49 -11.65 1.45
N ARG A 26 -6.67 -12.65 1.08
CA ARG A 26 -7.01 -14.08 1.23
C ARG A 26 -6.90 -14.58 2.66
N GLU A 27 -5.91 -14.08 3.42
CA GLU A 27 -5.72 -14.46 4.84
C GLU A 27 -6.84 -13.89 5.72
N ASP A 28 -7.14 -12.60 5.57
CA ASP A 28 -8.28 -11.93 6.21
C ASP A 28 -8.67 -10.70 5.39
N LYS A 29 -9.80 -10.77 4.69
CA LYS A 29 -10.27 -9.69 3.81
C LYS A 29 -10.48 -8.38 4.57
N ALA A 30 -11.07 -8.43 5.76
CA ALA A 30 -11.39 -7.22 6.52
C ALA A 30 -10.13 -6.53 7.03
N ILE A 31 -9.19 -7.29 7.60
CA ILE A 31 -7.89 -6.75 8.03
C ILE A 31 -7.07 -6.28 6.82
N GLY A 32 -7.08 -7.04 5.73
CA GLY A 32 -6.41 -6.68 4.49
C GLY A 32 -6.91 -5.35 3.93
N MET A 33 -8.23 -5.17 3.80
CA MET A 33 -8.86 -3.92 3.38
C MET A 33 -8.43 -2.75 4.25
N PHE A 34 -8.50 -2.90 5.57
CA PHE A 34 -8.12 -1.85 6.51
C PHE A 34 -6.64 -1.47 6.38
N ARG A 35 -5.74 -2.46 6.32
CA ARG A 35 -4.29 -2.22 6.21
C ARG A 35 -3.88 -1.64 4.86
N LEU A 36 -4.58 -2.00 3.79
CA LEU A 36 -4.29 -1.53 2.44
C LEU A 36 -5.03 -0.24 2.09
N GLY A 37 -6.06 0.15 2.86
CA GLY A 37 -6.89 1.31 2.58
C GLY A 37 -7.79 1.12 1.37
N LEU A 38 -8.35 -0.08 1.18
CA LEU A 38 -9.15 -0.44 0.00
C LEU A 38 -10.65 -0.48 0.33
N SER A 39 -11.48 -0.10 -0.65
CA SER A 39 -12.92 -0.39 -0.61
C SER A 39 -13.18 -1.90 -0.79
N SER A 40 -14.41 -2.35 -0.50
CA SER A 40 -14.76 -3.78 -0.68
C SER A 40 -14.65 -4.18 -2.15
N GLU A 41 -15.14 -3.33 -3.06
CA GLU A 41 -15.17 -3.57 -4.49
C GLU A 41 -13.76 -3.71 -5.06
N LEU A 42 -12.85 -2.82 -4.65
CA LEU A 42 -11.45 -2.88 -5.07
C LEU A 42 -10.74 -4.09 -4.49
N ALA A 43 -11.02 -4.44 -3.23
CA ALA A 43 -10.49 -5.65 -2.61
C ALA A 43 -10.94 -6.93 -3.34
N ASP A 44 -12.21 -7.02 -3.73
CA ASP A 44 -12.74 -8.16 -4.49
C ASP A 44 -12.08 -8.26 -5.87
N LEU A 45 -11.94 -7.14 -6.58
CA LEU A 45 -11.28 -7.10 -7.87
C LEU A 45 -9.80 -7.52 -7.76
N LEU A 46 -9.08 -6.97 -6.79
CA LEU A 46 -7.66 -7.25 -6.58
C LEU A 46 -7.43 -8.72 -6.20
N ALA A 47 -8.25 -9.26 -5.29
CA ALA A 47 -8.19 -10.66 -4.88
C ALA A 47 -8.50 -11.64 -6.03
N GLY A 48 -9.33 -11.22 -6.98
CA GLY A 48 -9.73 -12.01 -8.16
C GLY A 48 -8.77 -11.97 -9.36
N LEU A 49 -7.74 -11.11 -9.34
CA LEU A 49 -6.80 -11.04 -10.47
C LEU A 49 -6.03 -12.36 -10.63
N SER A 50 -6.04 -12.90 -11.85
CA SER A 50 -5.15 -13.98 -12.25
C SER A 50 -3.69 -13.52 -12.27
N LEU A 51 -2.75 -14.47 -12.20
CA LEU A 51 -1.32 -14.18 -12.31
C LEU A 51 -0.97 -13.37 -13.58
N ALA A 52 -1.56 -13.72 -14.71
CA ALA A 52 -1.34 -13.02 -15.97
C ALA A 52 -1.83 -11.55 -15.91
N GLN A 53 -2.98 -11.30 -15.26
CA GLN A 53 -3.48 -9.95 -15.05
C GLN A 53 -2.61 -9.16 -14.06
N SER A 54 -2.15 -9.79 -12.98
CA SER A 54 -1.24 -9.17 -12.00
C SER A 54 0.07 -8.74 -12.65
N VAL A 55 0.68 -9.61 -13.46
CA VAL A 55 1.92 -9.28 -14.20
C VAL A 55 1.69 -8.17 -15.21
N LYS A 56 0.57 -8.21 -15.95
CA LYS A 56 0.21 -7.15 -16.90
C LYS A 56 -0.01 -5.80 -16.21
N LEU A 57 -0.64 -5.79 -15.03
CA LEU A 57 -0.84 -4.56 -14.27
C LEU A 57 0.50 -4.05 -13.72
N ALA A 58 1.35 -4.96 -13.23
CA ALA A 58 2.66 -4.63 -12.71
C ALA A 58 3.64 -4.07 -13.76
N SER A 59 3.48 -4.42 -15.04
CA SER A 59 4.34 -3.92 -16.12
C SER A 59 4.17 -2.43 -16.43
N SER A 60 3.27 -1.74 -15.73
CA SER A 60 3.13 -0.28 -15.77
C SER A 60 4.43 0.42 -15.39
N ASP A 61 4.76 1.50 -16.12
CA ASP A 61 5.88 2.40 -15.83
C ASP A 61 5.54 3.41 -14.71
N GLN A 62 4.36 3.30 -14.12
CA GLN A 62 3.91 4.10 -12.98
C GLN A 62 3.77 3.21 -11.75
N LEU A 63 4.15 3.74 -10.59
CA LEU A 63 3.90 3.07 -9.31
C LEU A 63 2.39 2.96 -9.07
N LEU A 64 1.93 1.76 -8.77
CA LEU A 64 0.53 1.47 -8.45
C LEU A 64 0.21 1.75 -6.98
N CYS A 65 1.22 1.65 -6.11
CA CYS A 65 1.13 1.99 -4.71
C CYS A 65 1.82 3.33 -4.45
N PHE A 66 1.15 4.21 -3.73
CA PHE A 66 1.69 5.50 -3.32
C PHE A 66 2.06 5.48 -1.84
N PHE A 67 2.88 6.47 -1.44
CA PHE A 67 3.27 6.65 -0.06
C PHE A 67 2.09 7.22 0.76
N ARG A 68 1.58 6.44 1.71
CA ARG A 68 0.37 6.78 2.48
C ARG A 68 0.52 7.99 3.41
N PHE A 69 1.75 8.44 3.70
CA PHE A 69 2.01 9.61 4.53
C PHE A 69 2.37 10.82 3.67
N ASN A 70 1.36 11.49 3.13
CA ASN A 70 1.55 12.66 2.26
C ASN A 70 1.55 14.01 3.01
N ASP A 71 1.40 13.99 4.35
CA ASP A 71 1.45 15.18 5.20
C ASP A 71 2.79 15.22 5.96
N HIS A 72 3.53 16.31 5.80
CA HIS A 72 4.80 16.55 6.49
C HIS A 72 4.67 16.45 8.01
N ALA A 73 3.60 17.00 8.61
CA ALA A 73 3.36 16.94 10.04
C ALA A 73 3.13 15.51 10.51
N MET A 74 2.40 14.69 9.73
CA MET A 74 2.22 13.26 10.03
C MET A 74 3.54 12.51 10.00
N LEU A 75 4.33 12.68 8.94
CA LEU A 75 5.62 11.99 8.82
C LEU A 75 6.63 12.47 9.87
N SER A 76 6.64 13.77 10.17
CA SER A 76 7.47 14.36 11.24
C SER A 76 7.12 13.79 12.61
N ALA A 77 5.82 13.65 12.92
CA ALA A 77 5.38 13.08 14.18
C ALA A 77 5.79 11.60 14.35
N LEU A 78 5.85 10.84 13.25
CA LEU A 78 6.25 9.43 13.27
C LEU A 78 7.76 9.22 13.34
N THR A 79 8.54 10.17 12.81
CA THR A 79 10.00 10.10 12.76
C THR A 79 10.67 10.77 13.95
N GLN A 80 9.97 11.67 14.65
CA GLN A 80 10.42 12.20 15.94
C GLN A 80 10.31 11.10 16.99
N THR A 81 11.45 10.55 17.39
CA THR A 81 11.58 9.50 18.39
C THR A 81 10.89 9.91 19.69
N ALA A 82 9.65 9.45 19.90
CA ALA A 82 9.10 9.36 21.24
C ALA A 82 10.02 8.43 22.03
N LYS A 83 10.46 8.83 23.22
CA LYS A 83 11.33 8.03 24.11
C LYS A 83 10.75 6.63 24.45
N ASN A 84 9.53 6.33 24.03
CA ASN A 84 8.84 5.04 24.13
C ASN A 84 8.38 4.56 22.74
N THR A 85 9.07 3.55 22.21
CA THR A 85 8.83 2.94 20.90
C THR A 85 7.43 2.31 20.75
N ASP A 86 6.85 1.79 21.84
CA ASP A 86 5.50 1.18 21.83
C ASP A 86 4.38 2.19 21.57
N VAL A 87 4.57 3.45 21.97
CA VAL A 87 3.57 4.50 21.78
C VAL A 87 3.56 4.96 20.32
N ALA A 88 4.72 4.95 19.64
CA ALA A 88 4.84 5.35 18.23
C ALA A 88 4.06 4.42 17.28
N ALA A 89 4.17 3.10 17.44
CA ALA A 89 3.42 2.14 16.62
C ALA A 89 1.90 2.31 16.73
N THR A 90 1.41 2.62 17.94
CA THR A 90 -0.01 2.88 18.20
C THR A 90 -0.47 4.19 17.54
N HIS A 91 0.33 5.27 17.60
CA HIS A 91 0.04 6.52 16.89
C HIS A 91 -0.02 6.32 15.38
N THR A 92 0.90 5.55 14.78
CA THR A 92 0.88 5.22 13.35
C THR A 92 -0.42 4.51 12.96
N ALA A 93 -0.83 3.51 13.74
CA ALA A 93 -2.05 2.76 13.48
C ALA A 93 -3.29 3.66 13.57
N ILE A 94 -3.38 4.55 14.57
CA ILE A 94 -4.48 5.51 14.73
C ILE A 94 -4.53 6.47 13.54
N LEU A 95 -3.39 7.04 13.14
CA LEU A 95 -3.31 7.97 12.02
C LEU A 95 -3.74 7.30 10.71
N LEU A 96 -3.24 6.10 10.42
CA LEU A 96 -3.61 5.34 9.22
C LEU A 96 -5.08 4.88 9.23
N ALA A 97 -5.66 4.62 10.41
CA ALA A 97 -7.08 4.28 10.56
C ALA A 97 -8.00 5.49 10.33
N SER A 98 -7.52 6.69 10.67
CA SER A 98 -8.28 7.93 10.49
C SER A 98 -8.32 8.41 9.04
N GLN A 99 -7.42 7.91 8.18
CA GLN A 99 -7.46 8.22 6.75
C GLN A 99 -8.57 7.40 6.08
N PRO A 100 -9.54 8.05 5.41
CA PRO A 100 -10.49 7.32 4.58
C PRO A 100 -9.73 6.57 3.48
N ALA A 101 -10.27 5.43 3.05
CA ALA A 101 -9.82 4.81 1.81
C ALA A 101 -9.91 5.86 0.69
N GLU A 102 -8.84 6.04 -0.08
CA GLU A 102 -8.85 7.03 -1.16
C GLU A 102 -9.99 6.71 -2.12
N GLN A 103 -10.94 7.64 -2.21
CA GLN A 103 -12.00 7.60 -3.21
C GLN A 103 -11.43 8.23 -4.47
N PHE A 104 -11.07 7.40 -5.44
CA PHE A 104 -10.80 7.88 -6.79
C PHE A 104 -12.16 8.23 -7.42
N ALA A 105 -12.39 9.53 -7.63
CA ALA A 105 -13.56 10.06 -8.35
C ALA A 105 -13.43 9.86 -9.87
#